data_AF-A0A354T617-F1
#
_entry.id   AF-A0A354T617-F1
#
_cell.length_a   1.000
_cell.length_b   1.000
_cell.length_c   1.000
_cell.angle_alpha   90.00
_cell.angle_beta   90.00
_cell.angle_gamma   90.00
#
_symmetry.space_group_name_H-M   'P 1'
#
loop_
_entity.id
_entity.type
_entity.pdbx_description
1 polymer ?
#
loop_
_entity_poly.entity_id
_entity_poly.type
_entity_poly.pdbx_seq_one_letter_code
_entity_poly.pdbx_strand_id
1 'polypeptide(L)'
;MSTDEMRRILAGRLAKFRAWSHAQLAERVVRDGQTGGCLDHIEGTAPDGTEYQMEFQAMWKDQPGGAVVVLGDFSASPQRPLWGFIPIYTPNVTDSFILSPDGGLMGGPERNVADAARKKPRPTLETRLFVT
;
A
#
# COMPACT_ATOMS: atom_id res chain seq x y z
N MET A 1 -6.01 16.62 13.15
CA MET A 1 -5.25 15.40 13.50
C MET A 1 -3.77 15.64 13.27
N SER A 2 -2.89 15.20 14.18
CA SER A 2 -1.43 15.41 14.05
C SER A 2 -0.73 14.29 13.27
N THR A 3 0.46 14.56 12.71
CA THR A 3 1.25 13.54 11.99
C THR A 3 1.62 12.36 12.89
N ASP A 4 1.96 12.60 14.15
CA ASP A 4 2.33 11.54 15.09
C ASP A 4 1.14 10.66 15.48
N GLU A 5 -0.04 11.26 15.58
CA GLU A 5 -1.30 10.53 15.75
C GLU A 5 -1.60 9.64 14.55
N MET A 6 -1.45 10.17 13.31
CA MET A 6 -1.60 9.38 12.09
C MET A 6 -0.62 8.19 12.06
N ARG A 7 0.66 8.41 12.38
CA ARG A 7 1.68 7.34 12.48
C ARG A 7 1.28 6.28 13.50
N ARG A 8 0.75 6.69 14.66
CA ARG A 8 0.32 5.76 15.71
C ARG A 8 -0.84 4.89 15.25
N ILE A 9 -1.84 5.47 14.58
CA ILE A 9 -2.99 4.75 14.03
C ILE A 9 -2.50 3.75 12.96
N LEU A 10 -1.67 4.21 12.02
CA LEU A 10 -1.11 3.38 10.96
C LEU A 10 -0.29 2.21 11.52
N ALA A 11 0.61 2.50 12.47
CA ALA A 11 1.44 1.48 13.13
C ALA A 11 0.58 0.44 13.88
N GLY A 12 -0.48 0.87 14.55
CA GLY A 12 -1.42 -0.03 15.23
C GLY A 12 -2.16 -0.97 14.27
N ARG A 13 -2.46 -0.51 13.06
CA ARG A 13 -3.03 -1.35 12.00
C ARG A 13 -2.00 -2.30 11.41
N LEU A 14 -0.80 -1.81 11.08
CA LEU A 14 0.29 -2.67 10.61
C LEU A 14 0.69 -3.76 11.60
N ALA A 15 0.60 -3.48 12.91
CA ALA A 15 0.85 -4.49 13.95
C ALA A 15 -0.03 -5.73 13.81
N LYS A 16 -1.27 -5.60 13.29
CA LYS A 16 -2.15 -6.75 13.02
C LYS A 16 -1.57 -7.65 11.94
N PHE A 17 -1.02 -7.07 10.88
CA PHE A 17 -0.39 -7.83 9.80
C PHE A 17 0.99 -8.36 10.20
N ARG A 18 1.71 -7.68 11.10
CA ARG A 18 2.96 -8.20 11.68
C ARG A 18 2.74 -9.48 12.51
N ALA A 19 1.53 -9.70 13.02
CA ALA A 19 1.18 -10.92 13.74
C ALA A 19 0.84 -12.10 12.81
N TRP A 20 0.78 -11.89 11.50
CA TRP A 20 0.48 -12.94 10.54
C TRP A 20 1.73 -13.71 10.16
N SER A 21 1.57 -14.99 9.89
CA SER A 21 2.63 -15.81 9.31
C SER A 21 2.91 -15.41 7.87
N HIS A 22 4.12 -15.73 7.40
CA HIS A 22 4.49 -15.59 6.00
C HIS A 22 3.52 -16.31 5.07
N ALA A 23 3.12 -17.54 5.41
CA ALA A 23 2.15 -18.31 4.62
C ALA A 23 0.80 -17.60 4.46
N GLN A 24 0.29 -16.99 5.53
CA GLN A 24 -0.96 -16.21 5.47
C GLN A 24 -0.80 -14.98 4.57
N LEU A 25 0.29 -14.23 4.70
CA LEU A 25 0.55 -13.08 3.84
C LEU A 25 0.76 -13.49 2.38
N ALA A 26 1.50 -14.57 2.12
CA ALA A 26 1.71 -15.13 0.79
C ALA A 26 0.38 -15.51 0.11
N GLU A 27 -0.53 -16.14 0.85
CA GLU A 27 -1.87 -16.47 0.36
C GLU A 27 -2.64 -15.21 -0.05
N ARG A 28 -2.57 -14.14 0.76
CA ARG A 28 -3.17 -12.85 0.40
C ARG A 28 -2.53 -12.26 -0.86
N VAL A 29 -1.21 -12.28 -0.99
CA VAL A 29 -0.53 -11.75 -2.19
C VAL A 29 -1.04 -12.45 -3.45
N VAL A 30 -1.21 -13.77 -3.40
CA VAL A 30 -1.73 -14.54 -4.54
C VAL A 30 -3.20 -14.22 -4.81
N ARG A 31 -4.05 -14.24 -3.78
CA ARG A 31 -5.49 -13.99 -3.95
C ARG A 31 -5.78 -12.56 -4.39
N ASP A 32 -5.18 -11.59 -3.71
CA ASP A 32 -5.50 -10.17 -3.86
C ASP A 32 -4.74 -9.56 -5.06
N GLY A 33 -3.64 -10.19 -5.51
CA GLY A 33 -2.92 -9.80 -6.73
C GLY A 33 -3.77 -9.87 -8.00
N GLN A 34 -4.84 -10.67 -8.01
CA GLN A 34 -5.80 -10.75 -9.12
C GLN A 34 -6.82 -9.61 -9.13
N THR A 35 -7.02 -8.94 -7.99
CA THR A 35 -8.07 -7.91 -7.78
C THR A 35 -7.50 -6.51 -7.51
N GLY A 36 -6.19 -6.30 -7.75
CA GLY A 36 -5.56 -4.99 -7.60
C GLY A 36 -4.70 -4.80 -6.35
N GLY A 37 -4.42 -5.87 -5.59
CA GLY A 37 -3.37 -5.89 -4.56
C GLY A 37 -3.72 -5.23 -3.22
N CYS A 38 -4.98 -4.84 -3.01
CA CYS A 38 -5.43 -4.26 -1.75
C CYS A 38 -5.66 -5.36 -0.71
N LEU A 39 -4.88 -5.32 0.37
CA LEU A 39 -4.97 -6.20 1.52
C LEU A 39 -6.15 -5.79 2.42
N ASP A 40 -6.29 -4.49 2.67
CA ASP A 40 -7.35 -3.90 3.48
C ASP A 40 -7.51 -2.41 3.14
N HIS A 41 -8.73 -1.90 3.25
CA HIS A 41 -9.06 -0.48 3.06
C HIS A 41 -9.97 -0.03 4.21
N ILE A 42 -9.56 1.02 4.90
CA ILE A 42 -10.25 1.51 6.09
C ILE A 42 -10.54 2.99 5.93
N GLU A 43 -11.81 3.35 6.04
CA GLU A 43 -12.23 4.74 6.19
C GLU A 43 -12.64 5.01 7.63
N GLY A 44 -12.46 6.24 8.09
CA GLY A 44 -12.88 6.64 9.43
C GLY A 44 -12.86 8.13 9.64
N THR A 45 -13.31 8.53 10.82
CA THR A 45 -13.34 9.92 11.25
C THR A 45 -12.67 10.01 12.61
N ALA A 46 -11.66 10.87 12.72
CA ALA A 46 -10.98 11.15 13.99
C ALA A 46 -11.91 11.94 14.93
N PRO A 47 -11.65 11.95 16.26
CA PRO A 47 -12.49 12.68 17.22
C PRO A 47 -12.60 14.19 16.95
N ASP A 48 -11.62 14.78 16.27
CA ASP A 48 -11.63 16.19 15.86
C ASP A 48 -12.41 16.45 14.57
N GLY A 49 -13.10 15.43 14.04
CA GLY A 49 -13.88 15.50 12.79
C GLY A 49 -13.06 15.29 11.52
N THR A 50 -11.75 15.08 11.61
CA THR A 50 -10.91 14.82 10.42
C THR A 50 -11.27 13.45 9.83
N GLU A 51 -11.77 13.41 8.60
CA GLU A 51 -11.93 12.18 7.84
C GLU A 51 -10.57 11.63 7.39
N TYR A 52 -10.44 10.31 7.40
CA TYR A 52 -9.23 9.65 6.93
C TYR A 52 -9.54 8.34 6.22
N GLN A 53 -8.60 7.93 5.39
CA GLN A 53 -8.55 6.62 4.76
C GLN A 53 -7.17 6.01 4.95
N MET A 54 -7.13 4.69 5.06
CA MET A 54 -5.92 3.90 5.07
C MET A 54 -6.03 2.77 4.06
N GLU A 55 -4.96 2.58 3.29
CA GLU A 55 -4.84 1.50 2.33
C GLU A 55 -3.66 0.63 2.70
N PHE A 56 -3.87 -0.68 2.70
CA PHE A 56 -2.82 -1.66 2.98
C PHE A 56 -2.64 -2.55 1.76
N GLN A 57 -1.38 -2.84 1.42
CA GLN A 57 -1.05 -3.68 0.28
C GLN A 57 0.00 -4.70 0.70
N ALA A 58 -0.12 -5.93 0.18
CA ALA A 58 0.89 -6.96 0.34
C ALA A 58 1.39 -7.39 -1.04
N MET A 59 2.71 -7.51 -1.19
CA MET A 59 3.33 -7.92 -2.45
C MET A 59 4.62 -8.71 -2.24
N TRP A 60 4.98 -9.52 -3.22
CA TRP A 60 6.31 -10.12 -3.25
C TRP A 60 7.37 -9.03 -3.39
N LYS A 61 8.42 -9.08 -2.56
CA LYS A 61 9.53 -8.11 -2.64
C LYS A 61 10.31 -8.24 -3.95
N ASP A 62 10.69 -9.46 -4.28
CA ASP A 62 11.60 -9.76 -5.40
C ASP A 62 11.04 -10.85 -6.32
N GLN A 63 10.54 -11.95 -5.74
CA GLN A 63 10.04 -13.12 -6.48
C GLN A 63 8.86 -13.81 -5.77
N PRO A 64 7.99 -14.51 -6.50
CA PRO A 64 6.95 -15.34 -5.91
C PRO A 64 7.50 -16.35 -4.91
N GLY A 65 6.87 -16.47 -3.75
CA GLY A 65 7.32 -17.34 -2.65
C GLY A 65 8.48 -16.78 -1.82
N GLY A 66 9.05 -15.63 -2.20
CA GLY A 66 10.11 -14.94 -1.46
C GLY A 66 9.58 -14.13 -0.28
N ALA A 67 10.33 -13.12 0.17
CA ALA A 67 9.86 -12.21 1.21
C ALA A 67 8.61 -11.42 0.75
N VAL A 68 7.72 -11.13 1.70
CA VAL A 68 6.53 -10.31 1.47
C VAL A 68 6.74 -8.92 2.04
N VAL A 69 6.48 -7.89 1.25
CA VAL A 69 6.40 -6.50 1.69
C VAL A 69 4.96 -6.19 2.02
N VAL A 70 4.71 -5.60 3.19
CA VAL A 70 3.42 -5.01 3.53
C VAL A 70 3.60 -3.50 3.65
N LEU A 71 2.83 -2.77 2.85
CA LEU A 71 2.80 -1.31 2.82
C LEU A 71 1.48 -0.82 3.44
N GLY A 72 1.55 0.28 4.17
CA GLY A 72 0.38 0.98 4.68
C GLY A 72 0.49 2.47 4.36
N ASP A 73 -0.54 3.00 3.75
CA ASP A 73 -0.69 4.42 3.44
C ASP A 73 -1.81 5.01 4.29
N PHE A 74 -1.62 6.23 4.78
CA PHE A 74 -2.63 6.97 5.54
C PHE A 74 -2.84 8.33 4.89
N SER A 75 -4.09 8.65 4.59
CA SER A 75 -4.51 9.90 3.96
C SER A 75 -5.62 10.56 4.77
N ALA A 76 -5.41 11.80 5.21
CA ALA A 76 -6.44 12.64 5.83
C ALA A 76 -7.08 13.54 4.78
N SER A 77 -8.40 13.76 4.91
CA SER A 77 -9.18 14.66 4.07
C SER A 77 -9.44 16.01 4.78
N PRO A 78 -9.47 17.13 4.03
CA PRO A 78 -9.16 17.23 2.60
C PRO A 78 -7.67 17.08 2.32
N GLN A 79 -7.33 16.32 1.27
CA GLN A 79 -5.96 16.32 0.74
C GLN A 79 -5.65 17.70 0.15
N ARG A 80 -4.43 18.21 0.38
CA ARG A 80 -4.03 19.51 -0.19
C ARG A 80 -3.84 19.35 -1.70
N PRO A 81 -4.67 20.00 -2.56
CA PRO A 81 -4.48 19.94 -4.00
C PRO A 81 -3.16 20.63 -4.40
N LEU A 82 -2.50 20.11 -5.43
CA LEU A 82 -1.40 20.84 -6.06
C LEU A 82 -1.99 21.96 -6.92
N TRP A 83 -1.49 23.19 -6.73
CA TRP A 83 -1.97 24.40 -7.40
C TRP A 83 -3.48 24.68 -7.24
N GLY A 84 -4.17 24.10 -6.25
CA GLY A 84 -5.57 24.41 -5.96
C GLY A 84 -6.61 23.69 -6.82
N PHE A 85 -6.21 22.89 -7.82
CA PHE A 85 -7.15 22.20 -8.72
C PHE A 85 -6.71 20.80 -9.18
N ILE A 86 -5.46 20.40 -8.94
CA ILE A 86 -5.02 19.05 -9.29
C ILE A 86 -5.17 18.15 -8.05
N PRO A 87 -6.10 17.17 -8.06
CA PRO A 87 -6.17 16.18 -7.00
C PRO A 87 -4.89 15.33 -7.06
N ILE A 88 -4.01 15.50 -6.08
CA ILE A 88 -2.86 14.63 -5.90
C ILE A 88 -3.10 13.78 -4.68
N TYR A 89 -3.27 12.49 -4.91
CA TYR A 89 -3.23 11.50 -3.86
C TYR A 89 -1.79 11.34 -3.37
N THR A 90 -1.47 12.04 -2.29
CA THR A 90 -0.24 11.85 -1.53
C THR A 90 -0.62 11.44 -0.12
N PRO A 91 -0.24 10.24 0.34
CA PRO A 91 -0.47 9.86 1.72
C PRO A 91 0.27 10.82 2.64
N ASN A 92 -0.37 11.20 3.74
CA ASN A 92 0.23 12.05 4.77
C ASN A 92 1.36 11.32 5.49
N VAL A 93 1.17 10.03 5.75
CA VAL A 93 2.17 9.15 6.35
C VAL A 93 2.11 7.78 5.69
N THR A 94 3.27 7.15 5.56
CA THR A 94 3.44 5.79 5.07
C THR A 94 4.32 5.01 6.02
N ASP A 95 4.09 3.71 6.14
CA ASP A 95 4.92 2.79 6.90
C ASP A 95 4.90 1.41 6.23
N SER A 96 5.92 0.59 6.49
CA SER A 96 6.03 -0.73 5.89
C SER A 96 6.84 -1.70 6.74
N PHE A 97 6.69 -2.99 6.44
CA PHE A 97 7.60 -4.01 6.93
C PHE A 97 7.80 -5.10 5.88
N ILE A 98 8.86 -5.87 6.05
CA ILE A 98 9.17 -7.02 5.21
C ILE A 98 9.16 -8.26 6.10
N LEU A 99 8.43 -9.29 5.68
CA LEU A 99 8.42 -10.58 6.35
C LEU A 99 9.08 -11.64 5.45
N SER A 100 10.12 -12.26 5.98
CA SER A 100 10.84 -13.34 5.32
C SER A 100 10.09 -14.67 5.40
N PRO A 101 10.37 -15.64 4.51
CA PRO A 101 9.78 -16.97 4.56
C PRO A 101 10.00 -17.72 5.88
N ASP A 102 11.11 -17.45 6.57
CA ASP A 102 11.46 -18.02 7.88
C ASP A 102 10.76 -17.30 9.05
N GLY A 103 9.92 -16.30 8.78
CA GLY A 103 9.24 -15.49 9.80
C GLY A 103 10.06 -14.33 10.34
N GLY A 104 11.28 -14.11 9.83
CA GLY A 104 12.11 -12.96 10.20
C GLY A 104 11.48 -11.64 9.74
N LEU A 105 11.19 -10.74 10.68
CA LEU A 105 10.78 -9.37 10.41
C LEU A 105 12.00 -8.50 10.11
N MET A 106 12.05 -7.93 8.91
CA MET A 106 13.01 -6.89 8.55
C MET A 106 12.31 -5.52 8.55
N GLY A 107 12.99 -4.50 9.06
CA GLY A 107 12.48 -3.13 9.03
C GLY A 107 12.27 -2.63 7.60
N GLY A 108 11.21 -1.84 7.37
CA GLY A 108 11.14 -0.86 6.28
C GLY A 108 11.28 0.54 6.89
N PRO A 109 12.01 1.51 6.27
CA PRO A 109 12.32 1.65 4.85
C PRO A 109 13.84 1.82 4.50
N GLU A 110 14.24 1.42 3.29
CA GLU A 110 15.22 2.20 2.51
C GLU A 110 14.46 2.83 1.32
N ARG A 111 14.79 4.09 1.01
CA ARG A 111 14.15 4.92 -0.01
C ARG A 111 13.91 4.16 -1.33
N ASN A 112 12.78 4.43 -1.98
CA ASN A 112 12.45 4.16 -3.40
C ASN A 112 11.69 2.88 -3.82
N VAL A 113 10.90 2.21 -2.97
CA VAL A 113 9.99 1.15 -3.49
C VAL A 113 8.68 1.75 -4.07
N ALA A 114 8.20 2.87 -3.53
CA ALA A 114 6.98 3.53 -4.02
C ALA A 114 7.12 4.10 -5.46
N ASP A 115 8.34 4.39 -5.91
CA ASP A 115 8.60 4.87 -7.28
C ASP A 115 8.66 3.73 -8.32
N ALA A 116 9.03 2.52 -7.89
CA ALA A 116 9.15 1.36 -8.77
C ALA A 116 7.78 0.74 -9.10
N ALA A 117 6.85 0.70 -8.13
CA ALA A 117 5.52 0.14 -8.33
C ALA A 117 4.59 1.02 -9.20
N ARG A 118 4.91 2.31 -9.38
CA ARG A 118 4.16 3.25 -10.26
C ARG A 118 4.52 3.15 -11.75
N LYS A 119 5.58 2.42 -12.12
CA LYS A 119 5.94 2.18 -13.54
C LYS A 119 5.41 0.82 -14.02
N LYS A 120 4.09 0.66 -14.14
CA LYS A 120 3.56 -0.33 -15.09
C LYS A 120 3.67 0.25 -16.51
N PRO A 121 4.24 -0.46 -17.49
CA PRO A 121 4.11 -0.07 -18.88
C PRO A 121 2.62 -0.11 -19.26
N ARG A 122 2.13 0.95 -19.92
CA ARG A 122 0.80 0.94 -20.54
C ARG A 122 0.74 -0.27 -21.49
N PRO A 123 -0.36 -1.03 -21.54
CA PRO A 123 -0.57 -1.93 -22.65
C PRO A 123 -0.65 -1.09 -23.92
N THR A 124 0.29 -1.31 -24.84
CA THR A 124 0.23 -0.76 -26.19
C THR A 124 -1.00 -1.34 -26.87
N LEU A 125 -1.99 -0.49 -27.15
CA LEU A 125 -3.08 -0.81 -28.07
C LEU A 125 -2.47 -1.02 -29.46
N GLU A 126 -2.10 -2.26 -29.80
CA GLU A 126 -1.95 -2.64 -31.20
C GLU A 126 -3.34 -2.69 -31.83
N THR A 127 -3.72 -1.60 -32.49
CA THR A 127 -4.80 -1.58 -33.48
C THR A 127 -4.41 -2.51 -34.63
N ARG A 128 -4.82 -3.78 -34.57
CA ARG A 128 -4.83 -4.66 -35.75
C ARG A 128 -6.05 -4.29 -36.59
N LEU A 129 -5.82 -3.43 -37.58
CA LEU A 129 -6.71 -3.24 -38.71
C LEU A 129 -6.70 -4.55 -39.53
N PHE A 130 -7.75 -5.36 -39.41
CA PHE A 130 -7.99 -6.44 -40.36
C PHE A 130 -8.78 -5.85 -41.54
N VAL A 131 -8.11 -5.70 -42.67
CA VAL A 131 -8.72 -5.53 -43.99
C VAL A 131 -8.93 -6.92 -44.57
N THR A 132 -10.17 -7.26 -44.87
CA THR A 132 -10.56 -8.21 -45.92
C THR A 132 -11.86 -7.72 -46.53
#